data_AF-A0A5T6MS38-F1
#
_entry.id   AF-A0A5T6MS38-F1
#
_cell.length_a   1.000
_cell.length_b   1.000
_cell.length_c   1.000
_cell.angle_alpha   90.00
_cell.angle_beta   90.00
_cell.angle_gamma   90.00
#
_symmetry.space_group_name_H-M   'P 1'
#
loop_
_entity.id
_entity.type
_entity.pdbx_description
1 polymer ?
#
loop_
_entity_poly.entity_id
_entity_poly.type
_entity_poly.pdbx_seq_one_letter_code
_entity_poly.pdbx_strand_id
1 'polypeptide(L)'
;MLILNGFSSATLALITTPFLPKGGKALSQSGPDGLASITLPLPISAECGFAPALALHYSSSGGNGPFGVGWSCATMSIARRTSHGVPQYNDSDEFLGPDGEVLVQTLSTGDAPNPVTCFAYGDVSFPQSYTVTRYQPRTEGSFYRLEYWVGNSNGDDFWLLHDSNGILHLLGKTAAARLSDPQAASHTAKWLVEESVTPAGEHIYYSYLAENGDNVDLSGNEAGRDRSAMRYLSKVQYGNATPAADLYLWTSATPAAQWLFTLVFDYGERGVDPLVPPAFTAQNSWLARQDSFSLYDYGFEIRLHRLCRQVLMFHHFPDELGEADTLVSRLLLEYDENPVLTQLSATRTLAYEGDGYRRAPVNN
;
A
#
# COMPACT_ATOMS: atom_id res chain seq x y z
N MET A 1 -3.09 10.18 63.01
CA MET A 1 -2.22 11.07 62.22
C MET A 1 -1.90 10.34 60.92
N LEU A 2 -2.46 10.85 59.80
CA LEU A 2 -2.33 10.43 58.38
C LEU A 2 -2.70 8.97 58.01
N ILE A 3 -3.88 8.67 57.47
CA ILE A 3 -4.35 8.84 56.06
C ILE A 3 -3.39 8.24 55.02
N LEU A 4 -3.83 7.14 54.38
CA LEU A 4 -3.63 6.92 52.95
C LEU A 4 -4.90 6.32 52.33
N ASN A 5 -5.51 7.14 51.47
CA ASN A 5 -6.59 6.82 50.55
C ASN A 5 -6.02 6.36 49.20
N GLY A 6 -6.71 5.41 48.55
CA GLY A 6 -6.90 5.31 47.08
C GLY A 6 -5.68 4.93 46.21
N PHE A 7 -5.81 4.26 45.07
CA PHE A 7 -6.98 4.01 44.22
C PHE A 7 -6.80 2.68 43.48
N SER A 8 -7.90 1.92 43.38
CA SER A 8 -8.06 0.85 42.39
C SER A 8 -8.08 1.47 40.99
N SER A 9 -7.27 0.94 40.06
CA SER A 9 -7.32 1.32 38.66
C SER A 9 -8.63 0.79 38.06
N ALA A 10 -9.62 1.66 37.95
CA ALA A 10 -10.83 1.36 37.20
C ALA A 10 -10.50 1.42 35.71
N THR A 11 -10.48 0.26 35.05
CA THR A 11 -10.50 0.18 33.59
C THR A 11 -11.82 0.78 33.13
N LEU A 12 -11.78 1.99 32.58
CA LEU A 12 -12.93 2.60 31.91
C LEU A 12 -13.17 1.85 30.60
N ALA A 13 -14.09 0.89 30.62
CA ALA A 13 -14.69 0.36 29.41
C ALA A 13 -15.57 1.47 28.80
N LEU A 14 -15.16 2.01 27.66
CA LEU A 14 -16.00 2.88 26.85
C LEU A 14 -17.14 2.04 26.29
N ILE A 15 -18.36 2.27 26.78
CA ILE A 15 -19.58 1.77 26.15
C ILE A 15 -19.82 2.64 24.92
N THR A 16 -19.54 2.12 23.73
CA THR A 16 -19.78 2.82 22.48
C THR A 16 -21.29 2.89 22.22
N THR A 17 -21.90 4.04 22.46
CA THR A 17 -23.28 4.31 22.07
C THR A 17 -23.34 4.64 20.58
N PRO A 18 -24.35 4.17 19.82
CA PRO A 18 -24.43 4.44 18.39
C PRO A 18 -24.51 5.95 18.12
N PHE A 19 -23.64 6.46 17.25
CA PHE A 19 -23.59 7.85 16.83
C PHE A 19 -23.54 7.93 15.30
N LEU A 20 -24.04 9.03 14.73
CA LEU A 20 -23.93 9.32 13.31
C LEU A 20 -22.54 9.91 13.02
N PRO A 21 -21.78 9.40 12.04
CA PRO A 21 -20.48 9.97 11.70
C PRO A 21 -20.64 11.37 11.11
N LYS A 22 -19.80 12.30 11.57
CA LYS A 22 -19.65 13.62 10.95
C LYS A 22 -18.57 13.53 9.89
N GLY A 23 -18.95 13.56 8.61
CA GLY A 23 -18.02 13.70 7.50
C GLY A 23 -17.44 15.11 7.45
N GLY A 24 -16.16 15.25 7.14
CA GLY A 24 -15.51 16.53 6.94
C GLY A 24 -14.25 16.38 6.11
N LYS A 25 -14.01 17.30 5.17
CA LYS A 25 -12.75 17.40 4.43
C LYS A 25 -11.75 18.18 5.27
N ALA A 26 -10.54 17.67 5.44
CA ALA A 26 -9.48 18.40 6.13
C ALA A 26 -8.55 19.06 5.10
N LEU A 27 -8.50 20.40 5.12
CA LEU A 27 -7.37 21.13 4.53
C LEU A 27 -6.24 21.11 5.57
N SER A 28 -5.06 20.67 5.16
CA SER A 28 -3.87 20.72 6.02
C SER A 28 -3.49 22.18 6.26
N GLN A 29 -3.09 22.52 7.49
CA GLN A 29 -2.52 23.84 7.78
C GLN A 29 -1.21 24.03 7.01
N SER A 30 -0.95 25.25 6.53
CA SER A 30 0.30 25.59 5.84
C SER A 30 1.50 25.33 6.76
N GLY A 31 2.31 24.33 6.40
CA GLY A 31 3.54 24.00 7.09
C GLY A 31 4.67 24.98 6.77
N PRO A 32 5.83 24.85 7.45
CA PRO A 32 7.01 25.67 7.20
C PRO A 32 7.63 25.45 5.81
N ASP A 33 7.21 24.40 5.09
CA ASP A 33 7.60 24.09 3.71
C ASP A 33 6.86 24.93 2.66
N GLY A 34 5.77 25.60 3.03
CA GLY A 34 4.97 26.44 2.14
C GLY A 34 4.21 25.68 1.05
N LEU A 35 4.11 24.35 1.17
CA LEU A 35 3.44 23.51 0.18
C LEU A 35 1.93 23.48 0.41
N ALA A 36 1.17 23.52 -0.69
CA ALA A 36 -0.26 23.25 -0.63
C ALA A 36 -0.48 21.75 -0.56
N SER A 37 -1.21 21.27 0.45
CA SER A 37 -1.55 19.85 0.60
C SER A 37 -3.03 19.63 0.90
N ILE A 38 -3.56 18.53 0.38
CA ILE A 38 -4.95 18.09 0.59
C ILE A 38 -4.91 16.59 0.86
N THR A 39 -5.67 16.14 1.85
CA THR A 39 -5.88 14.71 2.11
C THR A 39 -7.35 14.38 1.89
N LEU A 40 -7.60 13.42 1.01
CA LEU A 40 -8.93 12.87 0.74
C LEU A 40 -8.97 11.42 1.27
N PRO A 41 -9.85 11.11 2.25
CA PRO A 41 -9.99 9.75 2.75
C PRO A 41 -10.54 8.82 1.68
N LEU A 42 -10.05 7.58 1.66
CA LEU A 42 -10.60 6.51 0.84
C LEU A 42 -11.85 5.90 1.51
N PRO A 43 -12.74 5.24 0.75
CA PRO A 43 -13.97 4.65 1.28
C PRO A 43 -13.70 3.33 2.04
N ILE A 44 -12.89 3.38 3.10
CA ILE A 44 -12.44 2.19 3.85
C ILE A 44 -13.38 1.96 5.04
N SER A 45 -13.88 0.73 5.19
CA SER A 45 -14.68 0.34 6.35
C SER A 45 -13.78 -0.06 7.51
N ALA A 46 -13.44 0.89 8.39
CA ALA A 46 -12.53 0.67 9.53
C ALA A 46 -13.22 0.14 10.80
N GLU A 47 -14.54 -0.01 10.79
CA GLU A 47 -15.34 -0.27 12.00
C GLU A 47 -15.10 -1.65 12.63
N CYS A 48 -14.43 -2.57 11.94
CA CYS A 48 -14.20 -3.95 12.40
C CYS A 48 -12.79 -4.23 12.95
N GLY A 49 -11.95 -3.20 13.19
CA GLY A 49 -10.64 -3.38 13.82
C GLY A 49 -9.48 -2.99 12.90
N PHE A 50 -8.53 -3.90 12.69
CA PHE A 50 -7.33 -3.62 11.91
C PHE A 50 -7.64 -3.42 10.41
N ALA A 51 -7.55 -2.17 9.94
CA ALA A 51 -7.88 -1.75 8.59
C ALA A 51 -6.75 -0.91 7.96
N PRO A 52 -6.65 -0.87 6.62
CA PRO A 52 -5.60 -0.12 5.94
C PRO A 52 -5.76 1.40 6.16
N ALA A 53 -4.66 2.05 6.53
CA ALA A 53 -4.60 3.50 6.70
C ALA A 53 -4.18 4.18 5.38
N LEU A 54 -5.02 4.08 4.34
CA LEU A 54 -4.76 4.66 3.03
C LEU A 54 -5.62 5.90 2.78
N ALA A 55 -4.99 6.94 2.21
CA ALA A 55 -5.65 8.15 1.77
C ALA A 55 -5.04 8.65 0.47
N LEU A 56 -5.80 9.43 -0.29
CA LEU A 56 -5.31 10.12 -1.46
C LEU A 56 -4.76 11.49 -1.01
N HIS A 57 -3.48 11.74 -1.29
CA HIS A 57 -2.76 12.93 -0.88
C HIS A 57 -2.37 13.76 -2.10
N TYR A 58 -2.69 15.05 -2.04
CA TYR A 58 -2.18 16.06 -2.96
C TYR A 58 -1.03 16.82 -2.31
N SER A 59 0.00 17.10 -3.10
CA SER A 59 1.01 18.12 -2.80
C SER A 59 1.28 18.96 -4.06
N SER A 60 1.42 20.27 -3.91
CA SER A 60 1.79 21.17 -5.01
C SER A 60 3.18 20.89 -5.59
N SER A 61 4.06 20.20 -4.84
CA SER A 61 5.36 19.73 -5.34
C SER A 61 5.33 18.29 -5.88
N GLY A 62 4.19 17.61 -5.79
CA GLY A 62 4.03 16.24 -6.26
C GLY A 62 4.14 16.14 -7.78
N GLY A 63 4.88 15.13 -8.25
CA GLY A 63 5.01 14.82 -9.67
C GLY A 63 3.77 14.15 -10.27
N ASN A 64 3.90 13.66 -11.51
CA ASN A 64 2.88 12.82 -12.14
C ASN A 64 2.92 11.40 -11.57
N GLY A 65 1.77 10.70 -11.60
CA GLY A 65 1.65 9.36 -11.03
C GLY A 65 0.33 8.68 -11.41
N PRO A 66 0.03 7.52 -10.78
CA PRO A 66 -1.20 6.76 -11.05
C PRO A 66 -2.50 7.48 -10.70
N PHE A 67 -2.44 8.64 -10.03
CA PHE A 67 -3.61 9.43 -9.66
C PHE A 67 -3.61 10.84 -10.30
N GLY A 68 -2.81 11.03 -11.36
CA GLY A 68 -2.59 12.33 -11.99
C GLY A 68 -1.53 13.17 -11.26
N VAL A 69 -1.24 14.36 -11.80
CA VAL A 69 -0.20 15.24 -11.24
C VAL A 69 -0.53 15.74 -9.84
N GLY A 70 0.47 15.72 -8.96
CA GLY A 70 0.38 16.19 -7.58
C GLY A 70 -0.29 15.20 -6.62
N TRP A 71 -1.00 14.19 -7.14
CA TRP A 71 -1.78 13.24 -6.36
C TRP A 71 -1.08 11.89 -6.23
N SER A 72 -1.15 11.30 -5.04
CA SER A 72 -0.62 9.97 -4.76
C SER A 72 -1.43 9.26 -3.67
N CYS A 73 -1.46 7.93 -3.73
CA CYS A 73 -1.93 7.07 -2.66
C CYS A 73 -0.78 6.13 -2.32
N ALA A 74 0.09 6.55 -1.40
CA ALA A 74 1.30 5.82 -1.06
C ALA A 74 0.96 4.64 -0.14
N THR A 75 1.60 3.49 -0.39
CA THR A 75 1.71 2.40 0.57
C THR A 75 3.08 2.46 1.24
N MET A 76 3.20 1.84 2.42
CA MET A 76 4.49 1.68 3.09
C MET A 76 5.48 0.98 2.13
N SER A 77 6.68 1.52 2.02
CA SER A 77 7.73 0.94 1.17
C SER A 77 9.12 1.27 1.69
N ILE A 78 10.10 0.49 1.25
CA ILE A 78 11.52 0.80 1.41
C ILE A 78 12.11 0.89 0.01
N ALA A 79 12.95 1.91 -0.21
CA ALA A 79 13.46 2.24 -1.53
C ALA A 79 14.97 2.47 -1.49
N ARG A 80 15.68 2.18 -2.58
CA ARG A 80 17.05 2.69 -2.75
C ARG A 80 17.00 4.21 -2.89
N ARG A 81 18.02 4.88 -2.35
CA ARG A 81 18.14 6.34 -2.36
C ARG A 81 18.66 6.80 -3.72
N THR A 82 17.98 7.78 -4.33
CA THR A 82 18.34 8.33 -5.64
C THR A 82 18.77 9.80 -5.60
N SER A 83 18.63 10.45 -4.45
CA SER A 83 18.89 11.90 -4.33
C SER A 83 20.35 12.29 -4.58
N HIS A 84 21.29 11.35 -4.45
CA HIS A 84 22.74 11.57 -4.60
C HIS A 84 23.34 10.82 -5.81
N GLY A 85 22.51 10.36 -6.74
CA GLY A 85 22.94 9.60 -7.90
C GLY A 85 22.11 8.33 -8.08
N VAL A 86 22.35 7.65 -9.21
CA VAL A 86 21.66 6.42 -9.57
C VAL A 86 22.25 5.25 -8.77
N PRO A 87 21.43 4.41 -8.13
CA PRO A 87 21.87 3.20 -7.45
C PRO A 87 22.65 2.26 -8.39
N GLN A 88 23.71 1.65 -7.87
CA GLN A 88 24.56 0.71 -8.61
C GLN A 88 24.23 -0.75 -8.30
N TYR A 89 23.27 -1.01 -7.42
CA TYR A 89 22.83 -2.33 -6.98
C TYR A 89 23.96 -3.15 -6.36
N ASN A 90 24.80 -2.47 -5.57
CA ASN A 90 25.86 -3.06 -4.77
C ASN A 90 25.79 -2.55 -3.31
N ASP A 91 26.74 -2.96 -2.49
CA ASP A 91 26.76 -2.65 -1.05
C ASP A 91 26.99 -1.16 -0.71
N SER A 92 27.26 -0.30 -1.69
CA SER A 92 27.39 1.15 -1.50
C SER A 92 26.06 1.92 -1.58
N ASP A 93 25.00 1.27 -2.06
CA ASP A 93 23.69 1.89 -2.15
C ASP A 93 23.09 2.15 -0.76
N GLU A 94 22.53 3.34 -0.57
CA GLU A 94 21.75 3.68 0.63
C GLU A 94 20.27 3.33 0.43
N PHE A 95 19.57 3.05 1.53
CA PHE A 95 18.13 2.83 1.55
C PHE A 95 17.40 3.99 2.24
N LEU A 96 16.14 4.19 1.87
CA LEU A 96 15.20 5.10 2.50
C LEU A 96 14.10 4.28 3.19
N GLY A 97 13.79 4.63 4.44
CA GLY A 97 12.71 4.06 5.21
C GLY A 97 11.33 4.51 4.73
N PRO A 98 10.25 4.00 5.34
CA PRO A 98 8.89 4.40 4.99
C PRO A 98 8.57 5.87 5.20
N ASP A 99 9.31 6.54 6.09
CA ASP A 99 9.25 7.96 6.37
C ASP A 99 10.10 8.81 5.40
N GLY A 100 10.80 8.16 4.47
CA GLY A 100 11.73 8.79 3.55
C GLY A 100 13.10 9.10 4.14
N GLU A 101 13.38 8.68 5.38
CA GLU A 101 14.67 8.95 6.02
C GLU A 101 15.73 7.93 5.61
N VAL A 102 16.99 8.39 5.52
CA VAL A 102 18.10 7.51 5.15
C VAL A 102 18.33 6.46 6.24
N LEU A 103 18.36 5.18 5.85
CA LEU A 103 18.63 4.06 6.72
C LEU A 103 20.13 3.83 6.87
N VAL A 104 20.56 3.53 8.09
CA VAL A 104 21.93 3.14 8.43
C VAL A 104 21.92 1.78 9.12
N GLN A 105 22.94 0.96 8.86
CA GLN A 105 23.09 -0.31 9.55
C GLN A 105 23.32 -0.07 11.04
N THR A 106 22.65 -0.88 11.87
CA THR A 106 22.85 -0.83 13.33
C THR A 106 24.23 -1.39 13.66
N LEU A 107 24.92 -0.82 14.66
CA LEU A 107 26.23 -1.28 15.07
C LEU A 107 26.18 -2.74 15.57
N SER A 108 27.13 -3.55 15.11
CA SER A 108 27.35 -4.90 15.62
C SER A 108 28.06 -4.81 16.98
N THR A 109 27.50 -5.47 17.98
CA THR A 109 28.08 -5.57 19.33
C THR A 109 28.20 -7.04 19.74
N GLY A 110 28.98 -7.35 20.79
CA GLY A 110 29.11 -8.73 21.28
C GLY A 110 27.78 -9.37 21.68
N ASP A 111 26.87 -8.59 22.28
CA ASP A 111 25.56 -9.06 22.73
C ASP A 111 24.47 -9.00 21.64
N ALA A 112 24.72 -8.23 20.57
CA ALA A 112 23.81 -8.04 19.45
C ALA A 112 24.60 -8.01 18.13
N PRO A 113 25.01 -9.18 17.61
CA PRO A 113 25.69 -9.25 16.32
C PRO A 113 24.79 -8.72 15.20
N ASN A 114 25.39 -8.02 14.23
CA ASN A 114 24.75 -7.57 13.01
C ASN A 114 25.77 -7.67 11.86
N PRO A 115 25.51 -8.44 10.78
CA PRO A 115 24.32 -9.26 10.53
C PRO A 115 24.27 -10.55 11.35
N VAL A 116 23.12 -11.23 11.31
CA VAL A 116 22.92 -12.60 11.83
C VAL A 116 22.44 -13.55 10.74
N THR A 117 22.62 -14.85 10.95
CA THR A 117 22.04 -15.88 10.08
C THR A 117 20.79 -16.46 10.73
N CYS A 118 19.66 -16.41 10.02
CA CYS A 118 18.37 -16.93 10.47
C CYS A 118 17.90 -18.06 9.55
N PHE A 119 17.27 -19.09 10.12
CA PHE A 119 16.64 -20.19 9.37
C PHE A 119 15.16 -20.37 9.76
N ALA A 120 14.64 -19.50 10.61
CA ALA A 120 13.27 -19.51 11.11
C ALA A 120 12.84 -18.10 11.54
N TYR A 121 11.54 -17.89 11.65
CA TYR A 121 10.92 -16.75 12.31
C TYR A 121 9.79 -17.26 13.21
N GLY A 122 9.88 -17.01 14.51
CA GLY A 122 8.97 -17.64 15.48
C GLY A 122 9.07 -19.17 15.38
N ASP A 123 7.91 -19.83 15.28
CA ASP A 123 7.82 -21.29 15.10
C ASP A 123 7.90 -21.72 13.62
N VAL A 124 7.96 -20.77 12.68
CA VAL A 124 8.03 -21.05 11.24
C VAL A 124 9.48 -21.25 10.80
N SER A 125 9.81 -22.46 10.35
CA SER A 125 11.12 -22.76 9.75
C SER A 125 11.13 -22.49 8.25
N PHE A 126 12.21 -21.89 7.75
CA PHE A 126 12.40 -21.62 6.33
C PHE A 126 13.19 -22.76 5.66
N PRO A 127 12.97 -23.00 4.34
CA PRO A 127 13.71 -24.02 3.60
C PRO A 127 15.18 -23.64 3.33
N GLN A 128 15.59 -22.42 3.70
CA GLN A 128 16.92 -21.87 3.51
C GLN A 128 17.29 -20.94 4.67
N SER A 129 18.58 -20.60 4.74
CA SER A 129 19.08 -19.54 5.62
C SER A 129 18.97 -18.17 4.95
N TYR A 130 18.74 -17.15 5.77
CA TYR A 130 18.83 -15.74 5.39
C TYR A 130 19.94 -15.05 6.18
N THR A 131 20.64 -14.13 5.53
CA THR A 131 21.45 -13.12 6.21
C THR A 131 20.54 -11.96 6.57
N VAL A 132 20.44 -11.65 7.86
CA VAL A 132 19.54 -10.62 8.38
C VAL A 132 20.37 -9.46 8.91
N THR A 133 20.19 -8.30 8.30
CA THR A 133 20.88 -7.07 8.68
C THR A 133 19.89 -6.08 9.27
N ARG A 134 20.14 -5.62 10.50
CA ARG A 134 19.31 -4.60 11.15
C ARG A 134 19.70 -3.20 10.68
N TYR A 135 18.67 -2.42 10.35
CA TYR A 135 18.78 -1.00 10.00
C TYR A 135 17.98 -0.13 10.98
N GLN A 136 18.33 1.14 11.02
CA GLN A 136 17.60 2.19 11.72
C GLN A 136 17.62 3.47 10.88
N PRO A 137 16.61 4.35 10.96
CA PRO A 137 16.68 5.67 10.33
C PRO A 137 17.82 6.49 10.95
N ARG A 138 18.44 7.35 10.14
CA ARG A 138 19.49 8.28 10.58
C ARG A 138 18.96 9.26 11.62
N THR A 139 17.72 9.70 11.45
CA THR A 139 16.97 10.51 12.40
C THR A 139 15.80 9.68 12.93
N GLU A 140 15.87 9.28 14.21
CA GLU A 140 14.86 8.41 14.80
C GLU A 140 13.58 9.18 15.17
N GLY A 141 12.42 8.53 14.98
CA GLY A 141 11.11 9.13 15.27
C GLY A 141 10.02 8.13 15.64
N SER A 142 9.98 6.97 14.99
CA SER A 142 8.92 5.97 15.19
C SER A 142 9.34 4.75 16.02
N PHE A 143 10.64 4.59 16.28
CA PHE A 143 11.25 3.51 17.04
C PHE A 143 10.86 2.10 16.55
N TYR A 144 10.63 1.95 15.25
CA TYR A 144 10.43 0.64 14.64
C TYR A 144 11.77 -0.12 14.59
N ARG A 145 11.70 -1.46 14.62
CA ARG A 145 12.85 -2.31 14.29
C ARG A 145 12.73 -2.72 12.83
N LEU A 146 13.78 -2.44 12.05
CA LEU A 146 13.81 -2.74 10.64
C LEU A 146 14.91 -3.73 10.29
N GLU A 147 14.57 -4.72 9.47
CA GLU A 147 15.46 -5.79 9.08
C GLU A 147 15.44 -6.02 7.58
N TYR A 148 16.63 -6.16 7.00
CA TYR A 148 16.82 -6.58 5.63
C TYR A 148 17.24 -8.04 5.60
N TRP A 149 16.41 -8.88 4.98
CA TRP A 149 16.59 -10.32 4.88
C TRP A 149 17.05 -10.65 3.46
N VAL A 150 18.22 -11.26 3.33
CA VAL A 150 18.81 -11.65 2.03
C VAL A 150 18.98 -13.17 2.00
N GLY A 151 18.28 -13.82 1.08
CA GLY A 151 18.33 -15.26 0.85
C GLY A 151 19.50 -15.69 -0.04
N ASN A 152 19.49 -16.95 -0.46
CA ASN A 152 20.58 -17.53 -1.24
C ASN A 152 20.42 -17.34 -2.77
N SER A 153 19.26 -16.87 -3.22
CA SER A 153 18.93 -16.74 -4.65
C SER A 153 18.78 -15.29 -5.08
N ASN A 154 19.03 -15.02 -6.37
CA ASN A 154 18.94 -13.66 -6.92
C ASN A 154 17.51 -13.12 -6.80
N GLY A 155 17.39 -11.92 -6.23
CA GLY A 155 16.08 -11.29 -6.02
C GLY A 155 15.24 -11.98 -4.95
N ASP A 156 15.86 -12.68 -4.00
CA ASP A 156 15.21 -13.23 -2.83
C ASP A 156 15.60 -12.43 -1.58
N ASP A 157 15.29 -11.14 -1.64
CA ASP A 157 15.48 -10.19 -0.57
C ASP A 157 14.17 -9.50 -0.19
N PHE A 158 13.98 -9.23 1.09
CA PHE A 158 12.77 -8.57 1.56
C PHE A 158 13.07 -7.79 2.84
N TRP A 159 12.13 -6.95 3.21
CA TRP A 159 12.23 -6.19 4.45
C TRP A 159 11.15 -6.62 5.43
N LEU A 160 11.53 -6.63 6.69
CA LEU A 160 10.63 -6.87 7.81
C LEU A 160 10.68 -5.66 8.75
N LEU A 161 9.54 -5.02 8.97
CA LEU A 161 9.40 -3.89 9.87
C LEU A 161 8.51 -4.30 11.04
N HIS A 162 9.06 -4.21 12.25
CA HIS A 162 8.30 -4.33 13.49
C HIS A 162 7.98 -2.93 13.98
N ASP A 163 6.70 -2.57 14.00
CA ASP A 163 6.28 -1.28 14.54
C ASP A 163 6.39 -1.28 16.08
N SER A 164 6.22 -0.11 16.69
CA SER A 164 6.26 0.05 18.15
C SER A 164 5.01 -0.46 18.87
N ASN A 165 3.93 -0.79 18.15
CA ASN A 165 2.69 -1.36 18.67
C ASN A 165 2.65 -2.89 18.57
N GLY A 166 3.69 -3.53 18.03
CA GLY A 166 3.79 -4.97 17.82
C GLY A 166 3.24 -5.48 16.48
N ILE A 167 2.80 -4.60 15.58
CA ILE A 167 2.41 -4.94 14.22
C ILE A 167 3.66 -5.27 13.42
N LEU A 168 3.59 -6.37 12.67
CA LEU A 168 4.64 -6.83 11.79
C LEU A 168 4.25 -6.53 10.35
N HIS A 169 5.13 -5.86 9.61
CA HIS A 169 4.95 -5.54 8.19
C HIS A 169 6.02 -6.23 7.36
N LEU A 170 5.57 -6.95 6.33
CA LEU A 170 6.43 -7.63 5.36
C LEU A 170 6.39 -6.86 4.04
N LEU A 171 7.57 -6.50 3.52
CA LEU A 171 7.69 -5.69 2.31
C LEU A 171 8.49 -6.43 1.24
N GLY A 172 7.87 -6.57 0.06
CA GLY A 172 8.47 -7.16 -1.13
C GLY A 172 8.95 -8.59 -0.89
N LYS A 173 8.12 -9.47 -0.32
CA LYS A 173 8.45 -10.89 -0.17
C LYS A 173 8.38 -11.63 -1.50
N THR A 174 7.40 -11.28 -2.32
CA THR A 174 7.25 -11.80 -3.69
C THR A 174 7.64 -10.74 -4.72
N ALA A 175 7.90 -11.20 -5.95
CA ALA A 175 8.18 -10.30 -7.07
C ALA A 175 7.02 -9.36 -7.44
N ALA A 176 5.78 -9.68 -7.01
CA ALA A 176 4.62 -8.83 -7.24
C ALA A 176 4.72 -7.52 -6.42
N ALA A 177 5.27 -7.57 -5.21
CA ALA A 177 5.45 -6.39 -4.34
C ALA A 177 6.86 -5.78 -4.44
N ARG A 178 7.59 -6.04 -5.53
CA ARG A 178 8.88 -5.42 -5.82
C ARG A 178 8.85 -4.64 -7.13
N LEU A 179 9.45 -3.46 -7.10
CA LEU A 179 9.81 -2.69 -8.29
C LEU A 179 11.29 -3.02 -8.57
N SER A 180 11.54 -3.85 -9.58
CA SER A 180 12.89 -4.31 -9.98
C SER A 180 13.16 -4.03 -11.45
N ASP A 181 14.45 -4.02 -11.81
CA ASP A 181 14.90 -4.01 -13.20
C ASP A 181 14.33 -5.24 -13.95
N PRO A 182 13.57 -5.05 -15.04
CA PRO A 182 13.06 -6.16 -15.83
C PRO A 182 14.15 -7.08 -16.41
N GLN A 183 15.36 -6.54 -16.62
CA GLN A 183 16.50 -7.28 -17.17
C GLN A 183 17.37 -7.92 -16.09
N ALA A 184 17.18 -7.55 -14.82
CA ALA A 184 17.95 -8.08 -13.69
C ALA A 184 17.11 -8.05 -12.40
N ALA A 185 16.39 -9.15 -12.10
CA ALA A 185 15.45 -9.20 -10.97
C ALA A 185 16.08 -8.92 -9.58
N SER A 186 17.41 -9.13 -9.43
CA SER A 186 18.18 -8.78 -8.23
C SER A 186 18.40 -7.27 -8.06
N HIS A 187 18.18 -6.47 -9.10
CA HIS A 187 18.23 -5.02 -9.03
C HIS A 187 16.87 -4.47 -8.57
N THR A 188 16.49 -4.78 -7.32
CA THR A 188 15.27 -4.24 -6.73
C THR A 188 15.49 -2.80 -6.27
N ALA A 189 14.67 -1.91 -6.82
CA ALA A 189 14.66 -0.48 -6.50
C ALA A 189 13.75 -0.15 -5.30
N LYS A 190 12.58 -0.82 -5.20
CA LYS A 190 11.62 -0.63 -4.10
C LYS A 190 10.97 -1.95 -3.67
N TRP A 191 10.82 -2.12 -2.36
CA TRP A 191 10.03 -3.19 -1.73
C TRP A 191 8.76 -2.56 -1.14
N LEU A 192 7.61 -2.93 -1.67
CA LEU A 192 6.29 -2.43 -1.26
C LEU A 192 5.74 -3.32 -0.16
N VAL A 193 5.00 -2.77 0.81
CA VAL A 193 4.29 -3.58 1.81
C VAL A 193 3.38 -4.57 1.13
N GLU A 194 3.46 -5.82 1.54
CA GLU A 194 2.74 -6.93 0.94
C GLU A 194 1.79 -7.57 1.94
N GLU A 195 2.20 -7.65 3.21
CA GLU A 195 1.36 -8.15 4.29
C GLU A 195 1.64 -7.40 5.60
N SER A 196 0.63 -7.26 6.44
CA SER A 196 0.77 -6.77 7.81
C SER A 196 -0.06 -7.64 8.75
N VAL A 197 0.46 -7.93 9.95
CA VAL A 197 -0.25 -8.72 10.98
C VAL A 197 -0.13 -8.08 12.35
N THR A 198 -1.23 -8.03 13.10
CA THR A 198 -1.27 -7.56 14.49
C THR A 198 -0.92 -8.68 15.47
N PRO A 199 -0.55 -8.38 16.73
CA PRO A 199 -0.40 -9.41 17.76
C PRO A 199 -1.66 -10.24 18.03
N ALA A 200 -2.85 -9.73 17.67
CA ALA A 200 -4.12 -10.45 17.77
C ALA A 200 -4.39 -11.40 16.59
N GLY A 201 -3.51 -11.39 15.58
CA GLY A 201 -3.64 -12.20 14.38
C GLY A 201 -4.64 -11.67 13.35
N GLU A 202 -4.84 -10.34 13.34
CA GLU A 202 -5.58 -9.65 12.28
C GLU A 202 -4.60 -9.25 11.17
N HIS A 203 -4.97 -9.47 9.92
CA HIS A 203 -4.10 -9.26 8.76
C HIS A 203 -4.64 -8.21 7.79
N ILE A 204 -3.70 -7.59 7.08
CA ILE A 204 -3.95 -6.83 5.85
C ILE A 204 -3.00 -7.37 4.77
N TYR A 205 -3.53 -7.72 3.61
CA TYR A 205 -2.76 -8.16 2.45
C TYR A 205 -2.91 -7.17 1.28
N TYR A 206 -1.79 -6.79 0.68
CA TYR A 206 -1.69 -5.79 -0.39
C TYR A 206 -1.28 -6.49 -1.69
N SER A 207 -2.19 -6.52 -2.66
CA SER A 207 -1.95 -7.10 -3.99
C SER A 207 -1.60 -6.01 -4.99
N TYR A 208 -0.58 -6.29 -5.81
CA TYR A 208 -0.11 -5.38 -6.86
C TYR A 208 -0.23 -6.03 -8.24
N LEU A 209 -0.49 -5.21 -9.25
CA LEU A 209 -0.41 -5.58 -10.67
C LEU A 209 0.89 -5.05 -11.26
N ALA A 210 1.58 -5.88 -12.03
CA ALA A 210 2.69 -5.45 -12.87
C ALA A 210 2.16 -4.73 -14.11
N GLU A 211 2.81 -3.65 -14.50
CA GLU A 211 2.53 -2.95 -15.74
C GLU A 211 2.67 -3.88 -16.95
N ASN A 212 1.81 -3.70 -17.96
CA ASN A 212 1.75 -4.54 -19.14
C ASN A 212 1.41 -3.73 -20.41
N GLY A 213 1.23 -4.42 -21.54
CA GLY A 213 0.90 -3.80 -22.83
C GLY A 213 -0.59 -3.62 -23.12
N ASP A 214 -1.49 -3.96 -22.19
CA ASP A 214 -2.93 -3.95 -22.47
C ASP A 214 -3.41 -2.54 -22.76
N ASN A 215 -4.21 -2.39 -23.82
CA ASN A 215 -4.75 -1.11 -24.29
C ASN A 215 -3.67 -0.03 -24.57
N VAL A 216 -2.40 -0.41 -24.73
CA VAL A 216 -1.32 0.49 -25.15
C VAL A 216 -1.06 0.30 -26.65
N ASP A 217 -0.94 1.38 -27.41
CA ASP A 217 -0.40 1.31 -28.77
C ASP A 217 1.10 1.02 -28.69
N LEU A 218 1.48 -0.24 -28.92
CA LEU A 218 2.87 -0.71 -28.85
C LEU A 218 3.70 -0.37 -30.09
N SER A 219 3.17 0.45 -31.00
CA SER A 219 3.92 0.99 -32.13
C SER A 219 4.68 2.28 -31.75
N GLY A 220 5.44 2.82 -32.71
CA GLY A 220 6.14 4.10 -32.55
C GLY A 220 7.06 4.13 -31.33
N ASN A 221 6.82 5.11 -30.44
CA ASN A 221 7.67 5.35 -29.26
C ASN A 221 7.57 4.25 -28.19
N GLU A 222 6.51 3.44 -28.21
CA GLU A 222 6.33 2.35 -27.24
C GLU A 222 6.97 1.05 -27.70
N ALA A 223 7.35 0.96 -28.98
CA ALA A 223 7.92 -0.23 -29.60
C ALA A 223 9.26 -0.61 -28.95
N GLY A 224 9.37 -1.89 -28.56
CA GLY A 224 10.61 -2.46 -27.99
C GLY A 224 10.93 -2.05 -26.56
N ARG A 225 10.11 -1.22 -25.89
CA ARG A 225 10.30 -0.93 -24.46
C ARG A 225 9.84 -2.09 -23.58
N ASP A 226 10.65 -2.43 -22.59
CA ASP A 226 10.19 -3.22 -21.46
C ASP A 226 9.50 -2.30 -20.44
N ARG A 227 8.29 -2.67 -20.05
CA ARG A 227 7.42 -1.88 -19.19
C ARG A 227 7.00 -2.64 -17.93
N SER A 228 7.51 -3.85 -17.74
CA SER A 228 7.10 -4.74 -16.65
C SER A 228 7.61 -4.34 -15.26
N ALA A 229 8.42 -3.27 -15.14
CA ALA A 229 8.99 -2.82 -13.87
C ALA A 229 7.95 -2.25 -12.90
N MET A 230 7.03 -1.43 -13.41
CA MET A 230 6.10 -0.67 -12.57
C MET A 230 5.09 -1.58 -11.87
N ARG A 231 4.67 -1.18 -10.67
CA ARG A 231 3.68 -1.87 -9.83
C ARG A 231 2.55 -0.93 -9.44
N TYR A 232 1.32 -1.43 -9.54
CA TYR A 232 0.11 -0.70 -9.19
C TYR A 232 -0.64 -1.42 -8.08
N LEU A 233 -0.95 -0.74 -6.98
CA LEU A 233 -1.82 -1.31 -5.95
C LEU A 233 -3.17 -1.65 -6.59
N SER A 234 -3.63 -2.88 -6.42
CA SER A 234 -4.85 -3.39 -7.06
C SER A 234 -5.92 -3.79 -6.05
N LYS A 235 -5.52 -4.50 -4.99
CA LYS A 235 -6.44 -4.89 -3.92
C LYS A 235 -5.77 -4.76 -2.57
N VAL A 236 -6.54 -4.39 -1.57
CA VAL A 236 -6.19 -4.50 -0.16
C VAL A 236 -7.27 -5.31 0.52
N GLN A 237 -6.88 -6.48 1.01
CA GLN A 237 -7.79 -7.43 1.66
C GLN A 237 -7.50 -7.44 3.15
N TYR A 238 -8.55 -7.35 3.98
CA TYR A 238 -8.41 -7.29 5.43
C TYR A 238 -9.64 -7.86 6.13
N GLY A 239 -9.55 -7.99 7.46
CA GLY A 239 -10.55 -8.71 8.25
C GLY A 239 -10.55 -10.19 7.88
N ASN A 240 -9.42 -10.87 8.07
CA ASN A 240 -9.34 -12.32 7.93
C ASN A 240 -10.31 -12.99 8.93
N ALA A 241 -11.17 -13.87 8.43
CA ALA A 241 -12.23 -14.49 9.22
C ALA A 241 -11.69 -15.35 10.39
N THR A 242 -10.52 -15.97 10.20
CA THR A 242 -9.83 -16.75 11.23
C THR A 242 -8.50 -16.07 11.57
N PRO A 243 -8.29 -15.66 12.83
CA PRO A 243 -7.02 -15.09 13.27
C PRO A 243 -5.84 -16.04 13.02
N ALA A 244 -4.71 -15.49 12.59
CA ALA A 244 -3.46 -16.23 12.42
C ALA A 244 -2.30 -15.43 13.01
N ALA A 245 -1.42 -16.07 13.78
CA ALA A 245 -0.34 -15.35 14.46
C ALA A 245 0.82 -15.00 13.51
N ASP A 246 1.12 -15.88 12.57
CA ASP A 246 2.22 -15.75 11.63
C ASP A 246 1.75 -15.16 10.30
N LEU A 247 2.62 -14.38 9.65
CA LEU A 247 2.40 -13.89 8.29
C LEU A 247 2.11 -15.08 7.34
N TYR A 248 1.03 -14.98 6.57
CA TYR A 248 0.66 -16.00 5.59
C TYR A 248 1.76 -16.18 4.53
N LEU A 249 2.47 -15.11 4.19
CA LEU A 249 3.52 -15.10 3.17
C LEU A 249 4.82 -15.82 3.58
N TRP A 250 4.91 -16.32 4.82
CA TRP A 250 6.00 -17.22 5.22
C TRP A 250 5.95 -18.58 4.53
N THR A 251 4.76 -19.06 4.21
CA THR A 251 4.57 -20.43 3.69
C THR A 251 3.87 -20.49 2.34
N SER A 252 3.32 -19.37 1.87
CA SER A 252 2.63 -19.27 0.57
C SER A 252 3.00 -17.97 -0.13
N ALA A 253 2.91 -17.93 -1.47
CA ALA A 253 3.05 -16.68 -2.23
C ALA A 253 1.77 -15.83 -2.22
N THR A 254 0.65 -16.40 -1.80
CA THR A 254 -0.64 -15.70 -1.66
C THR A 254 -1.39 -16.21 -0.42
N PRO A 255 -1.96 -15.33 0.41
CA PRO A 255 -2.75 -15.77 1.56
C PRO A 255 -4.00 -16.55 1.12
N ALA A 256 -4.21 -17.73 1.70
CA ALA A 256 -5.43 -18.53 1.51
C ALA A 256 -6.54 -18.17 2.51
N ALA A 257 -6.47 -16.98 3.12
CA ALA A 257 -7.44 -16.53 4.10
C ALA A 257 -8.78 -16.15 3.45
N GLN A 258 -9.87 -16.39 4.17
CA GLN A 258 -11.16 -15.80 3.87
C GLN A 258 -11.16 -14.37 4.38
N TRP A 259 -11.31 -13.40 3.48
CA TRP A 259 -11.33 -11.98 3.79
C TRP A 259 -12.76 -11.46 3.85
N LEU A 260 -13.10 -10.69 4.88
CA LEU A 260 -14.40 -10.06 5.02
C LEU A 260 -14.51 -8.75 4.21
N PHE A 261 -13.37 -8.12 3.93
CA PHE A 261 -13.31 -6.83 3.28
C PHE A 261 -12.27 -6.81 2.15
N THR A 262 -12.63 -6.20 1.01
CA THR A 262 -11.69 -5.91 -0.08
C THR A 262 -11.86 -4.48 -0.56
N LEU A 263 -10.79 -3.68 -0.44
CA LEU A 263 -10.65 -2.40 -1.13
C LEU A 263 -9.99 -2.64 -2.50
N VAL A 264 -10.68 -2.30 -3.59
CA VAL A 264 -10.20 -2.47 -4.96
C VAL A 264 -9.81 -1.13 -5.56
N PHE A 265 -8.64 -1.07 -6.18
CA PHE A 265 -8.19 0.05 -7.01
C PHE A 265 -8.39 -0.35 -8.48
N ASP A 266 -9.35 0.30 -9.13
CA ASP A 266 -9.72 0.06 -10.52
C ASP A 266 -9.00 1.04 -11.44
N TYR A 267 -8.42 0.55 -12.53
CA TYR A 267 -7.67 1.34 -13.52
C TYR A 267 -8.44 1.45 -14.84
N GLY A 268 -9.78 1.35 -14.77
CA GLY A 268 -10.71 1.53 -15.88
C GLY A 268 -11.33 0.23 -16.40
N GLU A 269 -10.93 -0.93 -15.88
CA GLU A 269 -11.44 -2.23 -16.34
C GLU A 269 -12.94 -2.46 -16.10
N ARG A 270 -13.57 -1.72 -15.16
CA ARG A 270 -15.01 -1.80 -14.85
C ARG A 270 -15.85 -0.69 -15.49
N GLY A 271 -15.23 0.20 -16.27
CA GLY A 271 -15.88 1.39 -16.81
C GLY A 271 -16.19 2.44 -15.73
N VAL A 272 -16.47 3.67 -16.17
CA VAL A 272 -16.62 4.83 -15.27
C VAL A 272 -18.03 5.41 -15.23
N ASP A 273 -19.01 4.75 -15.84
CA ASP A 273 -20.41 5.20 -15.78
C ASP A 273 -20.89 5.21 -14.32
N PRO A 274 -21.26 6.38 -13.76
CA PRO A 274 -21.73 6.46 -12.38
C PRO A 274 -23.08 5.78 -12.14
N LEU A 275 -23.84 5.44 -13.19
CA LEU A 275 -25.13 4.73 -13.09
C LEU A 275 -24.99 3.21 -13.01
N VAL A 276 -23.85 2.65 -13.40
CA VAL A 276 -23.62 1.21 -13.36
C VAL A 276 -22.79 0.87 -12.13
N PRO A 277 -23.28 0.01 -11.20
CA PRO A 277 -22.48 -0.46 -10.08
C PRO A 277 -21.34 -1.36 -10.59
N PRO A 278 -20.06 -1.03 -10.29
CA PRO A 278 -18.93 -1.86 -10.70
C PRO A 278 -18.99 -3.26 -10.05
N ALA A 279 -18.86 -4.31 -10.86
CA ALA A 279 -18.76 -5.68 -10.37
C ALA A 279 -17.42 -5.96 -9.66
N PHE A 280 -17.39 -6.92 -8.74
CA PHE A 280 -16.16 -7.31 -8.05
C PHE A 280 -15.09 -7.83 -9.02
N THR A 281 -15.47 -8.75 -9.91
CA THR A 281 -14.61 -9.29 -10.96
C THR A 281 -14.60 -8.36 -12.17
N ALA A 282 -13.40 -7.94 -12.58
CA ALA A 282 -13.21 -7.15 -13.79
C ALA A 282 -13.54 -7.97 -15.05
N GLN A 283 -14.13 -7.32 -16.05
CA GLN A 283 -14.48 -7.96 -17.33
C GLN A 283 -13.59 -7.52 -18.49
N ASN A 284 -12.93 -6.38 -18.37
CA ASN A 284 -12.07 -5.80 -19.41
C ASN A 284 -10.63 -5.67 -18.90
N SER A 285 -9.72 -5.30 -19.80
CA SER A 285 -8.40 -4.84 -19.39
C SER A 285 -8.43 -3.37 -18.97
N TRP A 286 -7.56 -3.00 -18.03
CA TRP A 286 -7.33 -1.61 -17.60
C TRP A 286 -6.97 -0.68 -18.78
N LEU A 287 -7.29 0.61 -18.63
CA LEU A 287 -7.07 1.61 -19.69
C LEU A 287 -5.62 2.08 -19.73
N ALA A 288 -5.18 2.59 -20.87
CA ALA A 288 -3.94 3.35 -20.99
C ALA A 288 -4.25 4.85 -20.91
N ARG A 289 -3.42 5.59 -20.16
CA ARG A 289 -3.47 7.04 -20.06
C ARG A 289 -2.89 7.71 -21.32
N GLN A 290 -3.34 8.94 -21.60
CA GLN A 290 -2.84 9.70 -22.74
C GLN A 290 -1.43 10.28 -22.54
N ASP A 291 -1.06 10.64 -21.31
CA ASP A 291 0.22 11.23 -20.93
C ASP A 291 1.16 10.18 -20.30
N SER A 292 1.45 9.10 -21.04
CA SER A 292 2.36 8.05 -20.57
C SER A 292 3.80 8.57 -20.43
N PHE A 293 4.44 8.29 -19.30
CA PHE A 293 5.78 8.81 -18.97
C PHE A 293 6.68 7.74 -18.36
N SER A 294 7.99 8.05 -18.31
CA SER A 294 9.01 7.16 -17.77
C SER A 294 9.80 7.87 -16.68
N LEU A 295 10.19 7.12 -15.66
CA LEU A 295 11.16 7.53 -14.65
C LEU A 295 12.43 6.68 -14.82
N TYR A 296 13.59 7.28 -14.50
CA TYR A 296 14.91 6.66 -14.68
C TYR A 296 15.81 6.79 -13.44
N ASP A 297 15.27 7.24 -12.31
CA ASP A 297 16.02 7.53 -11.08
C ASP A 297 16.79 6.30 -10.55
N TYR A 298 16.34 5.10 -10.93
CA TYR A 298 16.87 3.81 -10.51
C TYR A 298 17.78 3.13 -11.53
N GLY A 299 18.13 3.80 -12.64
CA GLY A 299 19.06 3.25 -13.64
C GLY A 299 18.45 2.28 -14.65
N PHE A 300 17.16 2.01 -14.55
CA PHE A 300 16.35 1.32 -15.56
C PHE A 300 15.04 2.08 -15.77
N GLU A 301 14.35 1.76 -16.87
CA GLU A 301 13.08 2.42 -17.20
C GLU A 301 11.93 1.93 -16.31
N ILE A 302 11.25 2.87 -15.67
CA ILE A 302 9.96 2.64 -15.03
C ILE A 302 8.90 3.34 -15.88
N ARG A 303 8.19 2.58 -16.70
CA ARG A 303 7.13 3.09 -17.59
C ARG A 303 5.78 3.09 -16.88
N LEU A 304 5.03 4.19 -17.00
CA LEU A 304 3.70 4.32 -16.40
C LEU A 304 2.63 4.57 -17.47
N HIS A 305 1.67 3.65 -17.58
CA HIS A 305 0.52 3.73 -18.48
C HIS A 305 -0.82 3.84 -17.77
N ARG A 306 -0.89 3.67 -16.45
CA ARG A 306 -2.19 3.51 -15.76
C ARG A 306 -2.57 4.73 -14.94
N LEU A 307 -3.88 4.96 -14.86
CA LEU A 307 -4.53 5.90 -13.98
C LEU A 307 -5.61 5.15 -13.20
N CYS A 308 -5.57 5.22 -11.87
CA CYS A 308 -6.63 4.70 -11.04
C CYS A 308 -7.88 5.55 -11.28
N ARG A 309 -8.96 4.91 -11.71
CA ARG A 309 -10.23 5.56 -12.03
C ARG A 309 -11.19 5.51 -10.85
N GLN A 310 -11.07 4.50 -10.00
CA GLN A 310 -12.03 4.27 -8.92
C GLN A 310 -11.37 3.53 -7.76
N VAL A 311 -11.82 3.84 -6.55
CA VAL A 311 -11.55 3.02 -5.37
C VAL A 311 -12.88 2.46 -4.88
N LEU A 312 -12.99 1.14 -4.82
CA LEU A 312 -14.23 0.41 -4.58
C LEU A 312 -14.11 -0.40 -3.29
N MET A 313 -15.10 -0.31 -2.43
CA MET A 313 -15.16 -1.05 -1.18
C MET A 313 -16.16 -2.18 -1.30
N PHE A 314 -15.68 -3.41 -1.14
CA PHE A 314 -16.51 -4.62 -1.15
C PHE A 314 -16.52 -5.29 0.22
N HIS A 315 -17.69 -5.79 0.60
CA HIS A 315 -17.94 -6.58 1.80
C HIS A 315 -18.38 -7.99 1.42
N HIS A 316 -17.90 -8.99 2.16
CA HIS A 316 -18.08 -10.43 1.84
C HIS A 316 -18.91 -11.14 2.91
N PHE A 317 -20.16 -10.69 3.07
CA PHE A 317 -21.14 -11.23 4.02
C PHE A 317 -22.37 -11.77 3.27
N PRO A 318 -22.27 -12.93 2.60
CA PRO A 318 -23.34 -13.43 1.74
C PRO A 318 -24.66 -13.67 2.49
N ASP A 319 -24.60 -14.09 3.75
CA ASP A 319 -25.79 -14.39 4.56
C ASP A 319 -26.53 -13.10 4.97
N GLU A 320 -25.80 -12.01 5.24
CA GLU A 320 -26.34 -10.72 5.65
C GLU A 320 -26.70 -9.79 4.48
N LEU A 321 -25.94 -9.84 3.39
CA LEU A 321 -26.07 -8.92 2.25
C LEU A 321 -26.75 -9.57 1.03
N GLY A 322 -26.95 -10.89 1.04
CA GLY A 322 -27.64 -11.63 -0.02
C GLY A 322 -26.80 -11.93 -1.27
N GLU A 323 -25.61 -11.35 -1.39
CA GLU A 323 -24.66 -11.53 -2.49
C GLU A 323 -23.25 -11.79 -1.94
N ALA A 324 -22.45 -12.60 -2.66
CA ALA A 324 -21.11 -12.99 -2.20
C ALA A 324 -20.14 -11.80 -2.07
N ASP A 325 -20.11 -10.92 -3.07
CA ASP A 325 -19.24 -9.74 -3.11
C ASP A 325 -20.12 -8.48 -3.26
N THR A 326 -20.45 -7.81 -2.16
CA THR A 326 -21.34 -6.65 -2.18
C THR A 326 -20.55 -5.35 -2.24
N LEU A 327 -20.78 -4.53 -3.27
CA LEU A 327 -20.22 -3.18 -3.37
C LEU A 327 -20.92 -2.25 -2.37
N VAL A 328 -20.19 -1.78 -1.35
CA VAL A 328 -20.76 -0.90 -0.31
C VAL A 328 -20.47 0.58 -0.53
N SER A 329 -19.36 0.91 -1.20
CA SER A 329 -18.98 2.29 -1.45
C SER A 329 -18.05 2.39 -2.65
N ARG A 330 -18.20 3.46 -3.43
CA ARG A 330 -17.40 3.77 -4.61
C ARG A 330 -16.89 5.19 -4.51
N LEU A 331 -15.58 5.38 -4.64
CA LEU A 331 -14.96 6.67 -4.89
C LEU A 331 -14.57 6.72 -6.37
N LEU A 332 -15.30 7.49 -7.18
CA LEU A 332 -15.02 7.74 -8.59
C LEU A 332 -14.03 8.91 -8.73
N LEU A 333 -12.99 8.73 -9.54
CA LEU A 333 -11.96 9.72 -9.86
C LEU A 333 -12.11 10.16 -11.32
N GLU A 334 -12.43 11.44 -11.51
CA GLU A 334 -12.61 12.06 -12.82
C GLU A 334 -11.39 12.91 -13.16
N TYR A 335 -10.95 12.80 -14.40
CA TYR A 335 -9.71 13.40 -14.88
C TYR A 335 -9.97 14.34 -16.06
N ASP A 336 -9.25 15.44 -16.10
CA ASP A 336 -8.96 16.18 -17.33
C ASP A 336 -7.74 15.51 -17.98
N GLU A 337 -8.00 14.56 -18.88
CA GLU A 337 -6.96 13.80 -19.59
C GLU A 337 -6.57 14.50 -20.89
N ASN A 338 -5.27 14.66 -21.06
CA ASN A 338 -4.69 15.12 -22.31
C ASN A 338 -3.30 14.49 -22.48
N PRO A 339 -2.71 14.51 -23.69
CA PRO A 339 -1.41 13.89 -23.95
C PRO A 339 -0.21 14.54 -23.25
N VAL A 340 -0.39 15.70 -22.60
CA VAL A 340 0.70 16.46 -21.96
C VAL A 340 0.74 16.18 -20.46
N LEU A 341 -0.37 16.38 -19.75
CA LEU A 341 -0.44 16.25 -18.31
C LEU A 341 -1.88 16.06 -17.83
N THR A 342 -2.18 14.89 -17.31
CA THR A 342 -3.49 14.55 -16.74
C THR A 342 -3.65 15.12 -15.34
N GLN A 343 -4.79 15.75 -15.08
CA GLN A 343 -5.15 16.34 -13.78
C GLN A 343 -6.41 15.68 -13.21
N LEU A 344 -6.39 15.32 -11.93
CA LEU A 344 -7.61 14.89 -11.23
C LEU A 344 -8.51 16.12 -11.03
N SER A 345 -9.66 16.13 -11.69
CA SER A 345 -10.56 17.29 -11.75
C SER A 345 -11.75 17.16 -10.79
N ALA A 346 -12.20 15.95 -10.49
CA ALA A 346 -13.24 15.70 -9.51
C ALA A 346 -13.14 14.32 -8.85
N THR A 347 -13.70 14.22 -7.64
CA THR A 347 -13.89 12.95 -6.94
C THR A 347 -15.33 12.86 -6.44
N ARG A 348 -16.00 11.73 -6.64
CA ARG A 348 -17.40 11.51 -6.20
C ARG A 348 -17.52 10.24 -5.39
N THR A 349 -18.10 10.34 -4.20
CA THR A 349 -18.51 9.17 -3.42
C THR A 349 -19.92 8.75 -3.84
N LEU A 350 -20.09 7.48 -4.18
CA LEU A 350 -21.32 6.88 -4.68
C LEU A 350 -21.65 5.62 -3.87
N ALA A 351 -22.93 5.39 -3.67
CA ALA A 351 -23.51 4.15 -3.14
C ALA A 351 -24.73 3.78 -3.99
N TYR A 352 -25.07 2.49 -4.01
CA TYR A 352 -26.10 1.91 -4.85
C TYR A 352 -27.16 1.23 -3.98
N GLU A 353 -28.42 1.60 -4.15
CA GLU A 353 -29.55 0.89 -3.53
C GLU A 353 -29.91 -0.36 -4.36
N GLY A 354 -30.60 -1.33 -3.77
CA GLY A 354 -30.93 -2.62 -4.41
C GLY A 354 -31.85 -2.54 -5.64
N ASP A 355 -32.44 -1.37 -5.93
CA ASP A 355 -33.21 -1.08 -7.14
C ASP A 355 -32.39 -0.34 -8.23
N GLY A 356 -31.09 -0.10 -7.99
CA GLY A 356 -30.21 0.66 -8.85
C GLY A 356 -30.32 2.18 -8.70
N TYR A 357 -31.11 2.68 -7.75
CA TYR A 357 -31.29 4.11 -7.52
C TYR A 357 -30.18 4.70 -6.62
N ARG A 358 -29.80 5.96 -6.89
CA ARG A 358 -28.73 6.67 -6.18
C ARG A 358 -29.22 7.20 -4.83
N ARG A 359 -28.36 7.13 -3.82
CA ARG A 359 -28.34 8.12 -2.74
C ARG A 359 -26.99 8.85 -2.76
N ALA A 360 -27.00 10.13 -3.14
CA ALA A 360 -25.86 10.98 -2.83
C ALA A 360 -25.75 11.06 -1.30
N PRO A 361 -24.58 10.81 -0.68
CA PRO A 361 -24.43 11.09 0.73
C PRO A 361 -24.72 12.58 0.94
N VAL A 362 -25.53 12.88 1.95
CA VAL A 362 -25.85 14.25 2.35
C VAL A 362 -24.52 14.94 2.65
N ASN A 363 -24.18 15.96 1.85
CA ASN A 363 -23.08 16.87 2.18
C ASN A 363 -23.40 17.51 3.54
N ASN A 364 -22.66 17.14 4.57
CA ASN A 364 -22.51 17.95 5.78
C ASN A 364 -21.09 18.49 5.83
#